data_AF-A0A1H1VXR6-F1
#
_entry.id   AF-A0A1H1VXR6-F1
#
_cell.length_a   1.000
_cell.length_b   1.000
_cell.length_c   1.000
_cell.angle_alpha   90.00
_cell.angle_beta   90.00
_cell.angle_gamma   90.00
#
_symmetry.space_group_name_H-M   'P 1'
#
loop_
_entity.id
_entity.type
_entity.pdbx_description
1 polymer ?
#
loop_
_entity_poly.entity_id
_entity_poly.type
_entity_poly.pdbx_seq_one_letter_code
_entity_poly.pdbx_strand_id
1 'polypeptide(L)'
;MKRIVASVGVLAALTAVSGCSEQIDVAAFCTSGGGMASAFSDVDPSDIGATGDALGTLATDLRSVEAPEEIAADVETVAGGFESASESFASLVDMDPADPDYVETALAASEGLQSDDFNAAAERIEDYTAENCS
;
A
#
# COMPACT_ATOMS: atom_id res chain seq x y z
N MET A 1 23.46 -39.11 38.29
CA MET A 1 22.88 -38.90 36.95
C MET A 1 23.12 -37.45 36.56
N LYS A 2 23.80 -37.22 35.44
CA LYS A 2 24.37 -35.94 35.01
C LYS A 2 23.80 -35.61 33.63
N ARG A 3 23.14 -34.47 33.48
CA ARG A 3 22.87 -33.83 32.19
C ARG A 3 23.05 -32.32 32.36
N ILE A 4 24.28 -31.90 32.07
CA ILE A 4 24.61 -30.53 31.68
C ILE A 4 24.32 -30.50 30.18
N VAL A 5 23.41 -29.65 29.73
CA VAL A 5 23.27 -29.33 28.31
C VAL A 5 23.75 -27.90 28.14
N ALA A 6 24.95 -27.79 27.60
CA ALA A 6 25.47 -26.55 27.03
C ALA A 6 24.93 -26.43 25.61
N SER A 7 24.36 -25.28 25.26
CA SER A 7 24.09 -24.91 23.88
C SER A 7 24.87 -23.64 23.59
N VAL A 8 25.84 -23.79 22.69
CA VAL A 8 26.73 -22.77 22.13
C VAL A 8 26.14 -22.33 20.77
N GLY A 9 26.29 -21.03 20.45
CA GLY A 9 26.17 -20.47 19.09
C GLY A 9 24.80 -19.86 18.80
N VAL A 10 24.66 -18.66 18.24
CA VAL A 10 25.54 -17.97 17.27
C VAL A 10 25.55 -16.46 17.53
N LEU A 11 26.76 -15.92 17.53
CA LEU A 11 27.09 -14.51 17.42
C LEU A 11 26.91 -14.12 15.93
N ALA A 12 25.90 -13.32 15.60
CA ALA A 12 25.85 -12.61 14.32
C ALA A 12 26.12 -11.13 14.60
N ALA A 13 27.41 -10.78 14.54
CA ALA A 13 27.84 -9.40 14.42
C ALA A 13 27.53 -8.95 12.98
N LEU A 14 26.56 -8.06 12.79
CA LEU A 14 26.54 -7.22 11.60
C LEU A 14 27.37 -5.96 11.90
N THR A 15 28.49 -5.89 11.19
CA THR A 15 29.44 -4.80 11.18
C THR A 15 28.86 -3.57 10.48
N ALA A 16 28.91 -2.46 11.22
CA ALA A 16 28.96 -1.06 10.79
C ALA A 16 28.94 -0.75 9.27
N VAL A 17 27.94 0.04 8.86
CA VAL A 17 28.17 1.20 7.99
C VAL A 17 27.77 2.44 8.76
N SER A 18 28.76 3.29 8.97
CA SER A 18 28.68 4.64 9.49
C SER A 18 27.98 5.55 8.48
N GLY A 19 26.76 5.99 8.80
CA GLY A 19 26.00 6.98 8.04
C GLY A 19 24.58 7.09 8.58
N CYS A 20 24.39 7.79 9.70
CA CYS A 20 23.07 8.16 10.20
C CYS A 20 22.47 9.24 9.29
N SER A 21 22.06 8.85 8.10
CA SER A 21 20.79 9.31 7.53
C SER A 21 19.77 8.24 7.93
N GLU A 22 18.56 8.60 8.33
CA GLU A 22 17.46 7.67 8.62
C GLU A 22 17.31 6.65 7.48
N GLN A 23 17.96 5.50 7.61
CA GLN A 23 17.80 4.38 6.70
C GLN A 23 16.48 3.74 7.12
N ILE A 24 15.40 4.18 6.49
CA ILE A 24 14.09 3.55 6.58
C ILE A 24 14.31 2.04 6.42
N ASP A 25 13.80 1.28 7.38
CA ASP A 25 14.06 -0.15 7.47
C ASP A 25 13.32 -0.86 6.33
N VAL A 26 14.03 -1.08 5.22
CA VAL A 26 13.49 -1.74 4.01
C VAL A 26 12.86 -3.09 4.39
N ALA A 27 13.41 -3.81 5.36
CA ALA A 27 12.84 -5.07 5.82
C ALA A 27 11.48 -4.88 6.54
N ALA A 28 11.29 -3.77 7.26
CA ALA A 28 10.00 -3.40 7.82
C ALA A 28 8.97 -3.11 6.69
N PHE A 29 9.34 -2.32 5.67
CA PHE A 29 8.50 -2.07 4.49
C PHE A 29 8.09 -3.37 3.79
N CYS A 30 9.06 -4.26 3.52
CA CYS A 30 8.84 -5.55 2.88
C CYS A 30 7.93 -6.49 3.69
N THR A 31 7.96 -6.38 5.03
CA THR A 31 7.10 -7.19 5.91
C THR A 31 5.66 -6.66 5.93
N SER A 32 5.46 -5.36 5.78
CA SER A 32 4.15 -4.72 5.78
C SER A 32 3.42 -4.73 4.43
N GLY A 33 4.13 -4.84 3.30
CA GLY A 33 3.57 -4.72 1.94
C GLY A 33 2.53 -5.78 1.53
N GLY A 34 2.31 -6.83 2.33
CA GLY A 34 1.39 -7.93 2.02
C GLY A 34 -0.12 -7.61 2.11
N GLY A 35 -0.52 -6.37 2.40
CA GLY A 35 -1.91 -6.00 2.73
C GLY A 35 -2.89 -5.90 1.56
N MET A 36 -2.43 -5.58 0.34
CA MET A 36 -3.32 -5.22 -0.79
C MET A 36 -4.31 -6.31 -1.18
N ALA A 37 -3.86 -7.56 -1.32
CA ALA A 37 -4.73 -8.66 -1.78
C ALA A 37 -5.79 -9.04 -0.73
N SER A 38 -5.55 -8.74 0.54
CA SER A 38 -6.48 -9.05 1.64
C SER A 38 -7.56 -8.00 1.80
N ALA A 39 -7.31 -6.75 1.36
CA ALA A 39 -8.27 -5.66 1.47
C ALA A 39 -9.53 -5.88 0.61
N PHE A 40 -9.43 -6.67 -0.45
CA PHE A 40 -10.51 -6.90 -1.41
C PHE A 40 -11.06 -8.33 -1.41
N SER A 41 -10.56 -9.25 -0.57
CA SER A 41 -10.99 -10.66 -0.60
C SER A 41 -12.45 -10.87 -0.23
N ASP A 42 -13.03 -9.96 0.54
CA ASP A 42 -14.39 -10.04 1.09
C ASP A 42 -15.29 -8.88 0.62
N VAL A 43 -14.82 -8.06 -0.32
CA VAL A 43 -15.56 -6.92 -0.88
C VAL A 43 -16.45 -7.39 -2.02
N ASP A 44 -17.76 -7.15 -1.93
CA ASP A 44 -18.67 -7.32 -3.05
C ASP A 44 -18.48 -6.14 -4.03
N PRO A 45 -18.06 -6.38 -5.29
CA PRO A 45 -17.82 -5.31 -6.25
C PRO A 45 -19.10 -4.58 -6.69
N SER A 46 -20.29 -5.11 -6.37
CA SER A 46 -21.56 -4.42 -6.57
C SER A 46 -21.93 -3.49 -5.41
N ASP A 47 -21.27 -3.65 -4.26
CA ASP A 47 -21.35 -2.71 -3.14
C ASP A 47 -20.28 -1.63 -3.32
N ILE A 48 -20.68 -0.56 -4.01
CA ILE A 48 -19.83 0.60 -4.29
C ILE A 48 -19.34 1.28 -3.00
N GLY A 49 -20.11 1.21 -1.92
CA GLY A 49 -19.72 1.76 -0.62
C GLY A 49 -18.62 0.93 0.02
N ALA A 50 -18.80 -0.40 0.10
CA ALA A 50 -17.78 -1.30 0.61
C ALA A 50 -16.48 -1.24 -0.23
N THR A 51 -16.61 -1.06 -1.55
CA THR A 51 -15.46 -0.88 -2.44
C THR A 51 -14.70 0.42 -2.14
N GLY A 52 -15.42 1.54 -1.96
CA GLY A 52 -14.84 2.82 -1.56
C GLY A 52 -14.13 2.75 -0.21
N ASP A 53 -14.74 2.12 0.79
CA ASP A 53 -14.16 1.94 2.13
C ASP A 53 -12.87 1.10 2.10
N ALA A 54 -12.83 0.05 1.28
CA ALA A 54 -11.65 -0.78 1.11
C ALA A 54 -10.49 -0.01 0.47
N LEU A 55 -10.77 0.82 -0.53
CA LEU A 55 -9.77 1.71 -1.15
C LEU A 55 -9.22 2.74 -0.15
N GLY A 56 -10.08 3.35 0.66
CA GLY A 56 -9.67 4.32 1.69
C GLY A 56 -8.84 3.68 2.80
N THR A 57 -9.20 2.45 3.19
CA THR A 57 -8.40 1.64 4.12
C THR A 57 -7.02 1.36 3.53
N LEU A 58 -6.95 0.97 2.26
CA LEU A 58 -5.68 0.70 1.60
C LEU A 58 -4.79 1.94 1.48
N ALA A 59 -5.35 3.10 1.16
CA ALA A 59 -4.63 4.37 1.16
C ALA A 59 -4.03 4.69 2.53
N THR A 60 -4.80 4.45 3.60
CA THR A 60 -4.35 4.64 4.98
C THR A 60 -3.25 3.65 5.36
N ASP A 61 -3.42 2.38 5.00
CA ASP A 61 -2.45 1.33 5.29
C ASP A 61 -1.12 1.60 4.57
N LEU A 62 -1.15 1.99 3.29
CA LEU A 62 0.04 2.37 2.54
C LEU A 62 0.80 3.53 3.19
N ARG A 63 0.09 4.57 3.65
CA ARG A 63 0.72 5.71 4.35
C ARG A 63 1.19 5.39 5.76
N SER A 64 0.62 4.36 6.39
CA SER A 64 1.05 3.91 7.71
C SER A 64 2.40 3.18 7.67
N VAL A 65 2.79 2.71 6.49
CA VAL A 65 4.08 2.08 6.25
C VAL A 65 5.09 3.15 5.85
N GLU A 66 6.20 3.20 6.59
CA GLU A 66 7.31 4.08 6.23
C GLU A 66 8.04 3.50 5.00
N ALA A 67 7.85 4.14 3.85
CA ALA A 67 8.44 3.73 2.58
C ALA A 67 9.86 4.28 2.42
N PRO A 68 10.82 3.50 1.89
CA PRO A 68 12.17 3.98 1.59
C PRO A 68 12.16 5.26 0.74
N GLU A 69 13.08 6.19 0.99
CA GLU A 69 13.12 7.50 0.30
C GLU A 69 13.05 7.41 -1.23
N GLU A 70 13.60 6.34 -1.81
CA GLU A 70 13.60 6.07 -3.25
C GLU A 70 12.19 5.88 -3.84
N ILE A 71 11.28 5.26 -3.09
CA ILE A 71 9.90 4.99 -3.51
C ILE A 71 8.84 5.72 -2.68
N ALA A 72 9.24 6.55 -1.70
CA ALA A 72 8.29 7.23 -0.82
C ALA A 72 7.30 8.14 -1.58
N ALA A 73 7.78 8.84 -2.62
CA ALA A 73 6.92 9.63 -3.49
C ALA A 73 5.96 8.78 -4.33
N ASP A 74 6.40 7.59 -4.74
CA ASP A 74 5.58 6.64 -5.49
C ASP A 74 4.49 6.03 -4.61
N VAL A 75 4.84 5.65 -3.38
CA VAL A 75 3.87 5.16 -2.38
C VAL A 75 2.82 6.21 -2.08
N GLU A 76 3.19 7.49 -1.94
CA GLU A 76 2.22 8.57 -1.76
C GLU A 76 1.35 8.79 -3.00
N THR A 77 1.91 8.65 -4.20
CA THR A 77 1.14 8.74 -5.46
C THR A 77 0.08 7.64 -5.54
N VAL A 78 0.45 6.41 -5.20
CA VAL A 78 -0.48 5.27 -5.17
C VAL A 78 -1.52 5.43 -4.06
N ALA A 79 -1.12 5.82 -2.85
CA ALA A 79 -2.04 6.08 -1.75
C ALA A 79 -3.03 7.20 -2.08
N GLY A 80 -2.58 8.29 -2.70
CA GLY A 80 -3.43 9.39 -3.16
C GLY A 80 -4.42 8.96 -4.25
N GLY A 81 -4.01 8.06 -5.16
CA GLY A 81 -4.91 7.46 -6.15
C GLY A 81 -6.04 6.66 -5.50
N PHE A 82 -5.73 5.84 -4.49
CA PHE A 82 -6.73 5.09 -3.73
C PHE A 82 -7.66 5.98 -2.91
N GLU A 83 -7.14 7.03 -2.27
CA GLU A 83 -7.94 8.00 -1.54
C GLU A 83 -8.92 8.76 -2.45
N SER A 84 -8.44 9.27 -3.59
CA SER A 84 -9.28 9.95 -4.58
C SER A 84 -10.40 9.05 -5.12
N ALA A 85 -10.09 7.78 -5.37
CA ALA A 85 -11.08 6.80 -5.77
C ALA A 85 -12.10 6.54 -4.64
N SER A 86 -11.63 6.39 -3.40
CA SER A 86 -12.49 6.22 -2.21
C SER A 86 -13.47 7.39 -2.03
N GLU A 87 -13.00 8.63 -2.13
CA GLU A 87 -13.82 9.84 -2.04
C GLU A 87 -14.88 9.91 -3.15
N SER A 88 -14.52 9.49 -4.36
CA SER A 88 -15.43 9.44 -5.49
C SER A 88 -16.50 8.35 -5.32
N PHE A 89 -16.13 7.17 -4.81
CA PHE A 89 -17.08 6.11 -4.46
C PHE A 89 -18.02 6.54 -3.33
N ALA A 90 -17.52 7.21 -2.30
CA ALA A 90 -18.36 7.78 -1.24
C ALA A 90 -19.38 8.78 -1.81
N SER A 91 -18.97 9.61 -2.77
CA SER A 91 -19.86 10.55 -3.45
C SER A 91 -20.95 9.86 -4.28
N LEU A 92 -20.66 8.70 -4.87
CA LEU A 92 -21.63 7.91 -5.65
C LEU A 92 -22.68 7.22 -4.78
N VAL A 93 -22.33 6.80 -3.56
CA VAL A 93 -23.25 6.11 -2.63
C VAL A 93 -24.48 6.96 -2.33
N ASP A 94 -24.30 8.27 -2.20
CA ASP A 94 -25.37 9.21 -1.88
C ASP A 94 -26.08 9.79 -3.12
N MET A 95 -25.62 9.43 -4.33
CA MET A 95 -26.12 9.98 -5.59
C MET A 95 -27.20 9.09 -6.22
N ASP A 96 -28.24 9.71 -6.79
CA ASP A 96 -29.23 8.99 -7.60
C ASP A 96 -28.56 8.54 -8.92
N PRO A 97 -28.61 7.25 -9.31
CA PRO A 97 -28.09 6.81 -10.60
C PRO A 97 -28.76 7.44 -11.82
N ALA A 98 -29.93 8.08 -11.65
CA ALA A 98 -30.58 8.88 -12.68
C ALA A 98 -30.08 10.34 -12.75
N ASP A 99 -29.22 10.75 -11.82
CA ASP A 99 -28.60 12.08 -11.82
C ASP A 99 -27.67 12.22 -13.04
N PRO A 100 -27.77 13.33 -13.81
CA PRO A 100 -26.89 13.56 -14.95
C PRO A 100 -25.40 13.55 -14.60
N ASP A 101 -25.03 13.86 -13.35
CA ASP A 101 -23.64 13.95 -12.90
C ASP A 101 -23.10 12.59 -12.40
N TYR A 102 -23.95 11.55 -12.31
CA TYR A 102 -23.56 10.22 -11.84
C TYR A 102 -22.46 9.58 -12.68
N VAL A 103 -22.57 9.68 -14.01
CA VAL A 103 -21.60 9.08 -14.93
C VAL A 103 -20.25 9.80 -14.85
N GLU A 104 -20.23 11.13 -14.74
CA GLU A 104 -18.97 11.87 -14.57
C GLU A 104 -18.30 11.53 -13.24
N THR A 105 -19.07 11.45 -12.16
CA THR A 105 -18.54 11.07 -10.83
C THR A 105 -18.01 9.62 -10.84
N ALA A 106 -18.69 8.71 -11.54
CA ALA A 106 -18.24 7.32 -11.70
C ALA A 106 -16.95 7.20 -12.53
N LEU A 107 -16.80 8.05 -13.56
CA LEU A 107 -15.56 8.12 -14.33
C LEU A 107 -14.42 8.66 -13.47
N ALA A 108 -14.64 9.75 -12.73
CA ALA A 108 -13.64 10.33 -11.83
C ALA A 108 -13.10 9.32 -10.80
N ALA A 109 -13.97 8.44 -10.26
CA ALA A 109 -13.57 7.36 -9.36
C ALA A 109 -12.51 6.41 -9.97
N SER A 110 -12.51 6.28 -11.29
CA SER A 110 -11.59 5.42 -12.03
C SER A 110 -10.39 6.16 -12.62
N GLU A 111 -10.45 7.47 -12.78
CA GLU A 111 -9.37 8.26 -13.43
C GLU A 111 -8.09 8.26 -12.61
N GLY A 112 -8.18 8.42 -11.29
CA GLY A 112 -7.01 8.40 -10.40
C GLY A 112 -6.21 7.09 -10.50
N LEU A 113 -6.93 5.96 -10.53
CA LEU A 113 -6.37 4.61 -10.61
C LEU A 113 -5.89 4.23 -12.01
N GLN A 114 -6.33 4.94 -13.05
CA GLN A 114 -5.93 4.69 -14.44
C GLN A 114 -4.91 5.69 -14.96
N SER A 115 -4.52 6.67 -14.15
CA SER A 115 -3.55 7.69 -14.55
C SER A 115 -2.18 7.08 -14.84
N ASP A 116 -1.46 7.65 -15.81
CA ASP A 116 -0.10 7.22 -16.15
C ASP A 116 0.84 7.32 -14.94
N ASP A 117 0.65 8.36 -14.10
CA ASP A 117 1.44 8.56 -12.89
C ASP A 117 1.18 7.46 -11.85
N PHE A 118 -0.08 7.08 -11.61
CA PHE A 118 -0.43 5.98 -10.72
C PHE A 118 0.16 4.65 -11.20
N ASN A 119 -0.02 4.32 -12.47
CA ASN A 119 0.49 3.08 -13.05
C ASN A 119 2.02 3.03 -12.97
N ALA A 120 2.71 4.12 -13.33
CA ALA A 120 4.16 4.16 -13.28
C ALA A 120 4.71 4.12 -11.85
N ALA A 121 4.02 4.73 -10.88
CA ALA A 121 4.37 4.63 -9.46
C ALA A 121 4.18 3.20 -8.93
N ALA A 122 3.06 2.55 -9.27
CA ALA A 122 2.80 1.17 -8.91
C ALA A 122 3.85 0.21 -9.47
N GLU A 123 4.23 0.35 -10.75
CA GLU A 123 5.30 -0.42 -11.37
C GLU A 123 6.65 -0.23 -10.66
N ARG A 124 7.02 1.02 -10.33
CA ARG A 124 8.27 1.30 -9.58
C ARG A 124 8.30 0.66 -8.19
N ILE A 125 7.16 0.69 -7.48
CA ILE A 125 7.05 0.03 -6.17
C ILE A 125 7.17 -1.49 -6.33
N GLU A 126 6.55 -2.07 -7.36
CA GLU A 126 6.64 -3.51 -7.65
C GLU A 126 8.07 -3.93 -7.96
N ASP A 127 8.74 -3.21 -8.86
CA ASP A 127 10.15 -3.45 -9.22
C ASP A 127 11.05 -3.35 -7.98
N TYR A 128 10.92 -2.27 -7.20
CA TYR A 128 11.68 -2.09 -5.96
C TYR A 128 11.45 -3.24 -4.99
N THR A 129 10.21 -3.66 -4.79
CA THR A 129 9.86 -4.76 -3.89
C THR A 129 10.44 -6.08 -4.39
N ALA A 130 10.37 -6.35 -5.70
CA ALA A 130 10.93 -7.56 -6.29
C ALA A 130 12.46 -7.63 -6.15
N GLU A 131 13.14 -6.49 -6.24
CA GLU A 131 14.60 -6.40 -6.10
C GLU A 131 15.08 -6.44 -4.64
N ASN A 132 14.31 -5.87 -3.71
CA ASN A 132 14.78 -5.60 -2.34
C ASN A 132 14.11 -6.46 -1.25
N CYS A 133 12.95 -7.07 -1.51
CA CYS A 133 12.16 -7.81 -0.52
C CYS A 133 12.25 -9.35 -0.64
N SER A 134 13.27 -9.86 -1.33
CA SER A 134 13.49 -11.30 -1.59
C SER A 134 14.29 -12.03 -0.52
#